data_AF-A0AAV0AY80-F1
#
_entry.id   AF-A0AAV0AY80-F1
#
_cell.length_a   1.000
_cell.length_b   1.000
_cell.length_c   1.000
_cell.angle_alpha   90.00
_cell.angle_beta   90.00
_cell.angle_gamma   90.00
#
_symmetry.space_group_name_H-M   'P 1'
#
loop_
_entity.id
_entity.type
_entity.pdbx_description
1 polymer ?
#
loop_
_entity_poly.entity_id
_entity_poly.type
_entity_poly.pdbx_seq_one_letter_code
_entity_poly.pdbx_strand_id
1 'polypeptide(L)'
;MWEGWAYHLNQANLKYTRHELSQAEYLSTADDQLGWQSKSLSPDNLCTENVIMLKRFNLCPLVKDPLSKTTSFQLNEYKDRKMTVKSFLDEAFVKSLKSALHFGTLLSIQDFENLVSILKLEL
;
A
#
# COMPACT_ATOMS: atom_id res chain seq x y z
N MET A 1 17.10 8.61 3.80
CA MET A 1 16.85 8.53 2.33
C MET A 1 16.46 9.89 1.76
N TRP A 2 15.36 10.49 2.21
CA TRP A 2 14.93 11.81 1.72
C TRP A 2 16.02 12.90 1.85
N GLU A 3 16.76 12.94 2.96
CA GLU A 3 17.83 13.92 3.17
C GLU A 3 18.90 13.87 2.07
N GLY A 4 19.17 12.69 1.51
CA GLY A 4 20.07 12.54 0.36
C GLY A 4 19.50 13.19 -0.90
N TRP A 5 18.20 13.00 -1.19
CA TRP A 5 17.53 13.65 -2.30
C TRP A 5 17.53 15.18 -2.13
N ALA A 6 17.19 15.68 -0.95
CA ALA A 6 17.23 17.11 -0.64
C ALA A 6 18.64 17.69 -0.80
N TYR A 7 19.66 16.96 -0.34
CA TYR A 7 21.06 17.33 -0.55
C TYR A 7 21.41 17.44 -2.04
N HIS A 8 21.06 16.45 -2.86
CA HIS A 8 21.33 16.49 -4.30
C HIS A 8 20.56 17.60 -5.02
N LEU A 9 19.31 17.87 -4.65
CA LEU A 9 18.53 18.97 -5.21
C LEU A 9 19.16 20.33 -4.88
N ASN A 10 19.63 20.51 -3.63
CA ASN A 10 20.36 21.70 -3.21
C ASN A 10 21.67 21.87 -4.00
N GLN A 11 22.45 20.79 -4.18
CA GLN A 11 23.68 20.81 -4.97
C GLN A 11 23.43 21.17 -6.44
N ALA A 12 22.29 20.74 -6.98
CA ALA A 12 21.87 21.05 -8.34
C ALA A 12 21.24 22.46 -8.50
N ASN A 13 21.18 23.27 -7.43
CA ASN A 13 20.51 24.57 -7.40
C ASN A 13 19.03 24.52 -7.83
N LEU A 14 18.36 23.39 -7.60
CA LEU A 14 16.95 23.22 -7.89
C LEU A 14 16.11 23.69 -6.69
N LYS A 15 15.23 24.67 -6.92
CA LYS A 15 14.28 25.14 -5.92
C LYS A 15 13.18 24.11 -5.72
N TYR A 16 12.86 23.78 -4.47
CA TYR A 16 11.72 22.94 -4.11
C TYR A 16 10.98 23.50 -2.91
N THR A 17 9.65 23.43 -2.94
CA THR A 17 8.73 23.86 -1.88
C THR A 17 8.53 22.72 -0.90
N ARG A 18 9.38 22.64 0.12
CA ARG A 18 9.23 21.64 1.20
C ARG A 18 9.16 22.21 2.61
N HIS A 19 9.55 23.46 2.81
CA HIS A 19 9.67 23.99 4.16
C HIS A 19 8.33 24.14 4.91
N GLU A 20 7.20 24.06 4.20
CA GLU A 20 5.87 24.36 4.75
C GLU A 20 4.93 23.14 4.84
N LEU A 21 5.20 22.05 4.10
CA LEU A 21 4.29 20.90 4.01
C LEU A 21 5.03 19.57 4.13
N SER A 22 4.50 18.67 4.95
CA SER A 22 4.91 17.26 5.01
C SER A 22 4.51 16.52 3.72
N GLN A 23 5.13 15.35 3.48
CA GLN A 23 4.78 14.52 2.33
C GLN A 23 3.31 14.07 2.36
N ALA A 24 2.80 13.79 3.56
CA ALA A 24 1.40 13.45 3.77
C ALA A 24 0.47 14.61 3.36
N GLU A 25 0.75 15.83 3.82
CA GLU A 25 -0.05 17.03 3.50
C GLU A 25 0.06 17.42 2.02
N TYR A 26 1.21 17.21 1.39
CA TYR A 26 1.38 17.51 -0.02
C TYR A 26 0.63 16.50 -0.92
N LEU A 27 0.55 15.24 -0.48
CA LEU A 27 -0.02 14.14 -1.26
C LEU A 27 -1.45 13.75 -0.86
N SER A 28 -2.04 14.37 0.15
CA SER A 28 -3.42 14.09 0.56
C SER A 28 -4.17 15.36 0.92
N THR A 29 -5.48 15.35 0.74
CA THR A 29 -6.34 16.45 1.20
C THR A 29 -6.83 16.18 2.63
N ALA A 30 -7.33 17.23 3.31
CA ALA A 30 -7.95 17.06 4.62
C ALA A 30 -9.15 16.10 4.56
N ASP A 31 -9.94 16.15 3.48
CA ASP A 31 -11.07 15.25 3.26
C ASP A 31 -10.63 13.79 3.07
N ASP A 32 -9.52 13.56 2.36
CA ASP A 32 -8.94 12.21 2.22
C ASP A 32 -8.58 11.64 3.61
N GLN A 33 -7.87 12.43 4.42
CA GLN A 33 -7.43 12.00 5.75
C GLN A 33 -8.60 11.73 6.69
N LEU A 34 -9.62 12.61 6.69
CA LEU A 34 -10.86 12.40 7.45
C LEU A 34 -11.59 11.13 6.98
N GLY A 35 -11.66 10.92 5.67
CA GLY A 35 -12.21 9.72 5.06
C GLY A 35 -11.48 8.46 5.53
N TRP A 36 -10.15 8.47 5.56
CA TRP A 36 -9.36 7.32 5.99
C TRP A 36 -9.51 7.05 7.50
N GLN A 37 -9.55 8.09 8.33
CA GLN A 37 -9.78 7.95 9.77
C GLN A 37 -11.15 7.30 10.05
N SER A 38 -12.19 7.67 9.29
CA SER A 38 -13.51 7.04 9.40
C SER A 38 -13.50 5.54 9.08
N LYS A 39 -12.47 5.07 8.35
CA LYS A 39 -12.26 3.67 7.95
C LYS A 39 -11.23 2.96 8.82
N SER A 40 -11.06 3.43 10.06
CA SER A 40 -10.17 2.87 11.09
C SER A 40 -8.68 3.07 10.83
N LEU A 41 -8.29 4.01 9.97
CA LEU A 41 -6.89 4.42 9.89
C LEU A 41 -6.49 5.21 11.14
N SER A 42 -5.35 4.88 11.73
CA SER A 42 -4.76 5.68 12.81
C SER A 42 -4.26 7.02 12.25
N PRO A 43 -4.43 8.15 12.98
CA PRO A 43 -4.08 9.48 12.49
C PRO A 43 -2.57 9.77 12.49
N ASP A 44 -1.71 8.75 12.59
CA ASP A 44 -0.27 8.93 12.55
C ASP A 44 0.26 9.14 11.12
N ASN A 45 1.36 9.89 11.01
CA ASN A 45 1.96 10.21 9.71
C ASN A 45 2.40 8.96 8.95
N LEU A 46 2.91 7.93 9.64
CA LEU A 46 3.37 6.70 9.00
C LEU A 46 2.20 5.93 8.36
N CYS A 47 1.09 5.77 9.08
CA CYS A 47 -0.13 5.17 8.51
C CYS A 47 -0.66 5.99 7.33
N THR A 48 -0.63 7.32 7.43
CA THR A 48 -1.07 8.21 6.34
C THR A 48 -0.19 8.06 5.10
N GLU A 49 1.14 8.07 5.27
CA GLU A 49 2.09 7.83 4.19
C GLU A 49 1.90 6.44 3.56
N ASN A 50 1.69 5.40 4.37
CA ASN A 50 1.43 4.04 3.86
C ASN A 50 0.16 3.98 3.01
N VAL A 51 -0.92 4.66 3.43
CA VAL A 51 -2.16 4.72 2.64
C VAL A 51 -1.94 5.49 1.33
N ILE A 52 -1.20 6.59 1.36
CA ILE A 52 -0.84 7.34 0.15
C ILE A 52 -0.10 6.43 -0.84
N MET A 53 0.86 5.63 -0.36
CA MET A 53 1.58 4.65 -1.19
C MET A 53 0.62 3.61 -1.79
N LEU A 54 -0.34 3.10 -1.00
CA LEU A 54 -1.35 2.15 -1.45
C LEU A 54 -2.39 2.74 -2.42
N LYS A 55 -2.55 4.06 -2.45
CA LYS A 55 -3.45 4.75 -3.39
C LYS A 55 -2.74 5.14 -4.68
N ARG A 56 -1.41 5.34 -4.64
CA ARG A 56 -0.59 5.80 -5.77
C ARG A 56 0.46 4.79 -6.26
N PHE A 57 0.24 3.51 -6.02
CA PHE A 57 1.17 2.48 -6.46
C PHE A 57 1.19 2.36 -7.99
N ASN A 58 2.37 2.12 -8.56
CA ASN A 58 2.55 1.74 -9.96
C ASN A 58 2.81 0.22 -10.12
N LEU A 59 3.25 -0.43 -9.05
CA LEU A 59 3.49 -1.87 -8.96
C LEU A 59 2.64 -2.43 -7.83
N CYS A 60 2.16 -3.68 -7.98
CA CYS A 60 1.35 -4.34 -6.96
C CYS A 60 1.98 -4.21 -5.57
N PRO A 61 1.33 -3.52 -4.62
CA PRO A 61 1.96 -3.19 -3.35
C PRO A 61 2.11 -4.44 -2.50
N LEU A 62 3.32 -4.62 -1.94
CA LEU A 62 3.59 -5.65 -0.94
C LEU A 62 3.55 -5.00 0.46
N VAL A 63 2.57 -5.38 1.25
CA VAL A 63 2.34 -4.79 2.58
C VAL A 63 2.95 -5.68 3.66
N LYS A 64 3.80 -5.09 4.50
CA LYS A 64 4.30 -5.72 5.73
C LYS A 64 3.58 -5.11 6.92
N ASP A 65 2.62 -5.84 7.48
CA ASP A 65 1.71 -5.30 8.49
C ASP A 65 1.54 -6.27 9.66
N PRO A 66 2.49 -6.30 10.61
CA PRO A 66 2.45 -7.23 11.75
C PRO A 66 1.27 -6.98 12.68
N LEU A 67 0.72 -5.76 12.68
CA LEU A 67 -0.41 -5.37 13.53
C LEU A 67 -1.76 -5.40 12.77
N SER A 68 -1.76 -5.82 11.50
CA SER A 68 -2.96 -5.87 10.65
C SER A 68 -3.74 -4.54 10.54
N LYS A 69 -3.09 -3.38 10.80
CA LYS A 69 -3.73 -2.06 10.77
C LYS A 69 -4.07 -1.64 9.35
N THR A 70 -3.10 -1.77 8.45
CA THR A 70 -3.23 -1.46 7.03
C THR A 70 -4.22 -2.41 6.36
N THR A 71 -4.15 -3.69 6.72
CA THR A 71 -5.05 -4.72 6.20
C THR A 71 -6.51 -4.43 6.60
N SER A 72 -6.74 -4.06 7.86
CA SER A 72 -8.07 -3.69 8.36
C SER A 72 -8.62 -2.45 7.65
N PHE A 73 -7.78 -1.44 7.45
CA PHE A 73 -8.14 -0.25 6.67
C PHE A 73 -8.52 -0.61 5.23
N GLN A 74 -7.74 -1.45 4.54
CA GLN A 74 -8.03 -1.84 3.15
C GLN A 74 -9.37 -2.58 3.00
N LEU A 75 -9.69 -3.47 3.94
CA LEU A 75 -10.97 -4.18 3.96
C LEU A 75 -12.16 -3.22 4.09
N ASN A 76 -12.02 -2.19 4.94
CA ASN A 76 -13.04 -1.15 5.09
C ASN A 76 -13.12 -0.22 3.86
N GLU A 77 -11.96 0.17 3.31
CA GLU A 77 -11.85 1.05 2.14
C GLU A 77 -12.47 0.45 0.89
N TYR A 78 -12.30 -0.86 0.68
CA TYR A 78 -12.73 -1.56 -0.52
C TYR A 78 -13.91 -2.51 -0.28
N LYS A 79 -14.66 -2.30 0.81
CA LYS A 79 -15.83 -3.12 1.15
C LYS A 79 -16.83 -3.21 0.00
N ASP A 80 -17.10 -2.09 -0.68
CA ASP A 80 -18.04 -2.03 -1.80
C ASP A 80 -17.51 -2.67 -3.08
N ARG A 81 -16.17 -2.77 -3.23
CA ARG A 81 -15.51 -3.37 -4.40
C ARG A 81 -15.31 -4.88 -4.28
N LYS A 82 -15.87 -5.51 -3.24
CA LYS A 82 -15.78 -6.97 -2.98
C LYS A 82 -14.33 -7.48 -2.99
N MET A 83 -13.45 -6.79 -2.25
CA MET A 83 -12.08 -7.25 -2.05
C MET A 83 -12.07 -8.69 -1.53
N THR A 84 -11.48 -9.59 -2.30
CA THR A 84 -11.38 -11.01 -1.91
C THR A 84 -10.03 -11.24 -1.27
N VAL A 85 -10.00 -11.83 -0.07
CA VAL A 85 -8.76 -12.22 0.62
C VAL A 85 -8.48 -13.69 0.33
N LYS A 86 -7.28 -14.00 -0.15
CA LYS A 86 -6.82 -15.36 -0.43
C LYS A 86 -5.42 -15.57 0.12
N SER A 87 -5.19 -16.72 0.76
CA SER A 87 -3.83 -17.15 1.11
C SER A 87 -3.14 -17.70 -0.14
N PHE A 88 -1.84 -17.48 -0.26
CA PHE A 88 -1.02 -18.11 -1.28
C PHE A 88 -1.00 -19.65 -1.15
N LEU A 89 -1.22 -20.17 0.06
CA LEU A 89 -1.21 -21.60 0.38
C LEU A 89 -2.53 -22.32 0.00
N ASP A 90 -3.56 -21.59 -0.41
CA ASP A 90 -4.84 -22.16 -0.86
C ASP A 90 -4.66 -22.89 -2.21
N GLU A 91 -5.05 -24.16 -2.31
CA GLU A 91 -5.03 -24.92 -3.58
C GLU A 91 -5.85 -24.23 -4.68
N ALA A 92 -6.87 -23.47 -4.31
CA ALA A 92 -7.70 -22.70 -5.23
C ALA A 92 -7.12 -21.30 -5.55
N PHE A 93 -5.92 -20.95 -5.07
CA PHE A 93 -5.29 -19.65 -5.29
C PHE A 93 -5.16 -19.32 -6.78
N VAL A 94 -4.60 -20.23 -7.58
CA VAL A 94 -4.40 -20.00 -9.03
C VAL A 94 -5.73 -19.77 -9.76
N LYS A 95 -6.78 -20.50 -9.39
CA LYS A 95 -8.12 -20.32 -9.96
C LYS A 95 -8.70 -18.96 -9.59
N SER A 96 -8.55 -18.57 -8.33
CA SER A 96 -9.01 -17.27 -7.80
C SER A 96 -8.27 -16.11 -8.45
N LEU A 97 -6.94 -16.24 -8.65
CA LEU A 97 -6.11 -15.25 -9.33
C LEU A 97 -6.52 -15.08 -10.79
N LYS A 98 -6.70 -16.18 -11.55
CA LYS A 98 -7.18 -16.13 -12.93
C LYS A 98 -8.56 -15.46 -13.03
N SER A 99 -9.46 -15.80 -12.10
CA SER A 99 -10.78 -15.17 -12.01
C SER A 99 -10.66 -13.67 -11.74
N ALA A 100 -9.83 -13.26 -10.79
CA ALA A 100 -9.63 -11.85 -10.45
C ALA A 100 -9.05 -11.05 -11.64
N LEU A 101 -8.09 -11.62 -12.38
CA LEU A 101 -7.55 -11.01 -13.59
C LEU A 101 -8.59 -10.88 -14.70
N HIS A 102 -9.48 -11.87 -14.85
CA HIS A 102 -10.52 -11.86 -15.88
C HIS A 102 -11.63 -10.84 -15.57
N PHE A 103 -12.09 -10.79 -14.31
CA PHE A 103 -13.22 -9.96 -13.91
C PHE A 103 -12.81 -8.60 -13.32
N GLY A 104 -11.51 -8.33 -13.16
CA GLY A 104 -11.02 -7.11 -12.54
C GLY A 104 -11.32 -7.01 -11.04
N THR A 105 -11.49 -8.15 -10.36
CA THR A 105 -11.80 -8.18 -8.92
C THR A 105 -10.55 -7.82 -8.11
N LEU A 106 -10.71 -6.96 -7.10
CA LEU A 106 -9.63 -6.64 -6.18
C LEU A 106 -9.29 -7.87 -5.32
N LEU A 107 -8.02 -8.30 -5.36
CA LEU A 107 -7.52 -9.48 -4.65
C LEU A 107 -6.45 -9.08 -3.65
N SER A 108 -6.62 -9.49 -2.40
CA SER A 108 -5.60 -9.43 -1.35
C SER A 108 -4.96 -10.79 -1.20
N ILE A 109 -3.65 -10.86 -1.36
CA ILE A 109 -2.89 -12.11 -1.22
C ILE A 109 -2.16 -12.08 0.12
N GLN A 110 -2.44 -13.07 0.97
CA GLN A 110 -1.76 -13.29 2.25
C GLN A 110 -0.71 -14.40 2.14
N ASP A 111 0.16 -14.49 3.14
CA ASP A 111 1.20 -15.53 3.25
C ASP A 111 2.21 -15.55 2.08
N PHE A 112 2.41 -14.38 1.45
CA PHE A 112 3.31 -14.22 0.30
C PHE A 112 4.77 -14.56 0.63
N GLU A 113 5.17 -14.52 1.90
CA GLU A 113 6.50 -14.91 2.35
C GLU A 113 6.88 -16.33 1.94
N ASN A 114 5.88 -17.23 1.82
CA ASN A 114 6.09 -18.62 1.37
C ASN A 114 6.44 -18.73 -0.13
N LEU A 115 6.14 -17.71 -0.93
CA LEU A 115 6.49 -17.67 -2.35
C LEU A 115 8.02 -17.59 -2.52
N VAL A 116 8.69 -16.84 -1.63
CA VAL A 116 10.16 -16.74 -1.61
C VAL A 116 10.80 -18.07 -1.23
N SER A 117 10.19 -18.84 -0.32
CA SER A 117 10.68 -20.19 0.05
C SER A 117 10.61 -21.16 -1.12
N ILE A 118 9.55 -21.09 -1.95
CA ILE A 118 9.41 -21.92 -3.15
C ILE A 118 10.40 -21.48 -4.24
N LEU A 119 10.52 -20.17 -4.51
CA LEU A 119 11.46 -19.65 -5.51
C LEU A 119 12.93 -19.88 -5.15
N LYS A 120 13.28 -19.89 -3.85
CA LYS A 120 14.65 -20.17 -3.37
C LYS A 120 15.04 -21.65 -3.44
N LEU A 121 14.09 -22.57 -3.60
CA LEU A 121 14.37 -24.00 -3.75
C LEU A 121 14.66 -24.39 -5.21
N GLU A 122 14.37 -23.52 -6.17
CA GLU A 122 14.57 -23.76 -7.60
C GLU A 122 15.72 -22.94 -8.23
N LEU A 123 16.55 -22.28 -7.40
CA LEU A 123 17.78 -21.56 -7.79
C LEU A 123 18.96 -22.03 -6.94
#